data_AF-A0A5C6Q640-F1
#
_entry.id   AF-A0A5C6Q640-F1
#
_cell.length_a   1.000
_cell.length_b   1.000
_cell.length_c   1.000
_cell.angle_alpha   90.00
_cell.angle_beta   90.00
_cell.angle_gamma   90.00
#
_symmetry.space_group_name_H-M   'P 1'
#
loop_
_entity.id
_entity.type
_entity.pdbx_description
1 polymer ?
#
loop_
_entity_poly.entity_id
_entity_poly.type
_entity_poly.pdbx_seq_one_letter_code
_entity_poly.pdbx_strand_id
1 'polypeptide(L)'
;MNLQQALLAIGDAQDNEIPITGLEVVKENWLEFYPELERLIDQFIADDTSLTDDQQAILFFGTLLLAELKYSPALEKCLQLFARSDTFLSPLEGVFGDALTELTPTLFYNVVDGNTQALCNYIVDGHQAMYCKASAIEAVFAQFEAGIIDEFVLSAHVTRWITAFSALPSSTNSFLLSALADSCIEYELDDFKSQFISLCDKDLFDEDRFKQDEVKAWNRAGTPKLIESDMIQTQFNLVATLSAWAEDDSEDESEEVDSLVNEDLEDFEGFDSLMGEGGLLANILYDENTIIENSVPVSSLPTAGRNDPCPCGSGKKYKKCCLR
;
A
#
# COMPACT_ATOMS: atom_id res chain seq x y z
N MET A 1 -24.30 -20.84 -9.75
CA MET A 1 -24.11 -19.44 -10.14
C MET A 1 -23.26 -19.43 -11.41
N ASN A 2 -23.58 -18.63 -12.41
CA ASN A 2 -22.74 -18.50 -13.61
C ASN A 2 -21.72 -17.34 -13.44
N LEU A 3 -20.76 -17.21 -14.36
CA LEU A 3 -19.71 -16.18 -14.27
C LEU A 3 -20.29 -14.75 -14.17
N GLN A 4 -21.32 -14.43 -14.97
CA GLN A 4 -21.94 -13.10 -14.91
C GLN A 4 -22.58 -12.80 -13.53
N GLN A 5 -23.25 -13.79 -12.94
CA GLN A 5 -23.79 -13.68 -11.59
C GLN A 5 -22.70 -13.58 -10.53
N ALA A 6 -21.56 -14.26 -10.74
CA ALA A 6 -20.41 -14.19 -9.85
C ALA A 6 -19.78 -12.79 -9.86
N LEU A 7 -19.62 -12.18 -11.03
CA LEU A 7 -19.09 -10.81 -11.16
C LEU A 7 -20.02 -9.77 -10.53
N LEU A 8 -21.33 -9.93 -10.67
CA LEU A 8 -22.31 -9.10 -9.95
C LEU A 8 -22.17 -9.27 -8.44
N ALA A 9 -22.06 -10.51 -7.94
CA ALA A 9 -21.89 -10.76 -6.52
C ALA A 9 -20.58 -10.21 -5.94
N ILE A 10 -19.52 -10.15 -6.77
CA ILE A 10 -18.25 -9.52 -6.38
C ILE A 10 -18.38 -7.99 -6.36
N GLY A 11 -19.02 -7.40 -7.37
CA GLY A 11 -19.22 -5.95 -7.45
C GLY A 11 -20.16 -5.41 -6.38
N ASP A 12 -21.17 -6.20 -5.97
CA ASP A 12 -22.15 -5.84 -4.95
C ASP A 12 -21.66 -6.10 -3.50
N ALA A 13 -20.45 -6.66 -3.32
CA ALA A 13 -19.93 -6.97 -1.99
C ALA A 13 -19.71 -5.67 -1.19
N GLN A 14 -20.17 -5.66 0.07
CA GLN A 14 -19.90 -4.53 0.97
C GLN A 14 -18.45 -4.60 1.47
N ASP A 15 -17.91 -3.47 1.94
CA ASP A 15 -16.48 -3.29 2.26
C ASP A 15 -15.89 -4.38 3.17
N ASN A 16 -16.69 -5.02 4.05
CA ASN A 16 -16.22 -6.06 4.97
C ASN A 16 -16.67 -7.49 4.59
N GLU A 17 -17.37 -7.69 3.46
CA GLU A 17 -17.86 -9.01 3.04
C GLU A 17 -16.99 -9.60 1.93
N ILE A 18 -16.40 -10.77 2.19
CA ILE A 18 -15.67 -11.52 1.16
C ILE A 18 -16.68 -12.32 0.31
N PRO A 19 -16.81 -12.08 -1.01
CA PRO A 19 -17.79 -12.75 -1.87
C PRO A 19 -17.35 -14.18 -2.24
N ILE A 20 -17.16 -15.06 -1.26
CA ILE A 20 -16.54 -16.39 -1.38
C ILE A 20 -17.12 -17.20 -2.55
N THR A 21 -18.45 -17.29 -2.64
CA THR A 21 -19.10 -18.07 -3.71
C THR A 21 -18.81 -17.47 -5.09
N GLY A 22 -18.71 -16.14 -5.19
CA GLY A 22 -18.34 -15.41 -6.41
C GLY A 22 -16.94 -15.76 -6.85
N LEU A 23 -16.00 -15.70 -5.90
CA LEU A 23 -14.59 -15.98 -6.11
C LEU A 23 -14.34 -17.43 -6.55
N GLU A 24 -15.02 -18.41 -5.94
CA GLU A 24 -14.92 -19.81 -6.38
C GLU A 24 -15.40 -20.01 -7.83
N VAL A 25 -16.52 -19.39 -8.21
CA VAL A 25 -17.01 -19.47 -9.60
C VAL A 25 -16.04 -18.79 -10.58
N VAL A 26 -15.45 -17.66 -10.20
CA VAL A 26 -14.42 -16.99 -11.01
C VAL A 26 -13.20 -17.90 -11.20
N LYS A 27 -12.71 -18.53 -10.12
CA LYS A 27 -11.58 -19.50 -10.19
C LYS A 27 -11.90 -20.69 -11.10
N GLU A 28 -13.08 -21.28 -10.98
CA GLU A 28 -13.51 -22.41 -11.83
C GLU A 28 -13.63 -22.03 -13.32
N ASN A 29 -13.88 -20.75 -13.62
CA ASN A 29 -14.06 -20.23 -14.98
C ASN A 29 -12.92 -19.27 -15.40
N TRP A 30 -11.72 -19.47 -14.85
CA TRP A 30 -10.60 -18.53 -14.97
C TRP A 30 -10.26 -18.13 -16.42
N LEU A 31 -10.22 -19.09 -17.35
CA LEU A 31 -9.88 -18.81 -18.75
C LEU A 31 -10.93 -17.94 -19.47
N GLU A 32 -12.18 -17.96 -19.02
CA GLU A 32 -13.24 -17.09 -19.52
C GLU A 32 -13.21 -15.71 -18.84
N PHE A 33 -12.83 -15.67 -17.57
CA PHE A 33 -12.73 -14.44 -16.78
C PHE A 33 -11.50 -13.59 -17.10
N TYR A 34 -10.32 -14.19 -17.24
CA TYR A 34 -9.05 -13.47 -17.35
C TYR A 34 -9.04 -12.37 -18.44
N PRO A 35 -9.61 -12.55 -19.65
CA PRO A 35 -9.70 -11.48 -20.63
C PRO A 35 -10.47 -10.23 -20.15
N GLU A 36 -11.44 -10.38 -19.25
CA GLU A 36 -12.15 -9.25 -18.63
C GLU A 36 -11.26 -8.57 -17.57
N LEU A 37 -10.53 -9.32 -16.75
CA LEU A 37 -9.55 -8.75 -15.83
C LEU A 37 -8.47 -7.96 -16.58
N GLU A 38 -7.92 -8.52 -17.67
CA GLU A 38 -6.95 -7.84 -18.52
C GLU A 38 -7.51 -6.54 -19.11
N ARG A 39 -8.78 -6.55 -19.53
CA ARG A 39 -9.49 -5.35 -20.01
C ARG A 39 -9.61 -4.27 -18.92
N LEU A 40 -9.88 -4.66 -17.68
CA LEU A 40 -9.96 -3.74 -16.53
C LEU A 40 -8.59 -3.15 -16.18
N ILE A 41 -7.53 -3.97 -16.19
CA ILE A 41 -6.16 -3.51 -16.02
C ILE A 41 -5.81 -2.47 -17.09
N ASP A 42 -6.11 -2.75 -18.35
CA ASP A 42 -5.86 -1.81 -19.45
C ASP A 42 -6.66 -0.52 -19.34
N GLN A 43 -7.92 -0.61 -18.91
CA GLN A 43 -8.76 0.54 -18.65
C GLN A 43 -8.17 1.41 -17.52
N PHE A 44 -7.75 0.81 -16.41
CA PHE A 44 -7.12 1.51 -15.29
C PHE A 44 -5.79 2.17 -15.68
N ILE A 45 -4.94 1.47 -16.45
CA ILE A 45 -3.66 2.03 -16.92
C ILE A 45 -3.88 3.26 -17.81
N ALA A 46 -4.92 3.21 -18.65
CA ALA A 46 -5.26 4.30 -19.57
C ALA A 46 -5.85 5.52 -18.84
N ASP A 47 -6.74 5.29 -17.88
CA ASP A 47 -7.36 6.30 -17.02
C ASP A 47 -7.71 5.66 -15.67
N ASP A 48 -6.90 5.99 -14.66
CA ASP A 48 -6.97 5.41 -13.33
C ASP A 48 -8.16 5.92 -12.50
N THR A 49 -8.99 6.81 -13.07
CA THR A 49 -10.24 7.28 -12.47
C THR A 49 -11.49 6.73 -13.16
N SER A 50 -11.33 5.88 -14.17
CA SER A 50 -12.42 5.47 -15.06
C SER A 50 -13.20 4.23 -14.59
N LEU A 51 -12.68 3.49 -13.62
CA LEU A 51 -13.35 2.29 -13.09
C LEU A 51 -14.47 2.67 -12.13
N THR A 52 -15.62 2.01 -12.27
CA THR A 52 -16.69 2.04 -11.25
C THR A 52 -16.28 1.24 -10.03
N ASP A 53 -16.95 1.44 -8.89
CA ASP A 53 -16.68 0.70 -7.65
C ASP A 53 -16.77 -0.83 -7.87
N ASP A 54 -17.80 -1.31 -8.57
CA ASP A 54 -17.93 -2.73 -8.97
C ASP A 54 -16.72 -3.23 -9.77
N GLN A 55 -16.16 -2.38 -10.65
CA GLN A 55 -15.00 -2.73 -11.47
C GLN A 55 -13.71 -2.72 -10.65
N GLN A 56 -13.60 -1.85 -9.65
CA GLN A 56 -12.49 -1.82 -8.70
C GLN A 56 -12.50 -3.08 -7.84
N ALA A 57 -13.67 -3.53 -7.36
CA ALA A 57 -13.79 -4.80 -6.64
C ALA A 57 -13.35 -6.00 -7.52
N ILE A 58 -13.80 -6.05 -8.77
CA ILE A 58 -13.36 -7.10 -9.71
C ILE A 58 -11.86 -7.03 -9.98
N LEU A 59 -11.30 -5.82 -10.13
CA LEU A 59 -9.86 -5.61 -10.31
C LEU A 59 -9.07 -6.09 -9.09
N PHE A 60 -9.50 -5.74 -7.88
CA PHE A 60 -8.90 -6.14 -6.61
C PHE A 60 -8.85 -7.67 -6.49
N PHE A 61 -10.01 -8.32 -6.45
CA PHE A 61 -10.09 -9.77 -6.26
C PHE A 61 -9.47 -10.54 -7.43
N GLY A 62 -9.74 -10.11 -8.66
CA GLY A 62 -9.17 -10.74 -9.85
C GLY A 62 -7.64 -10.70 -9.86
N THR A 63 -7.04 -9.60 -9.40
CA THR A 63 -5.59 -9.45 -9.30
C THR A 63 -5.00 -10.36 -8.22
N LEU A 64 -5.61 -10.43 -7.03
CA LEU A 64 -5.14 -11.34 -5.98
C LEU A 64 -5.30 -12.83 -6.37
N LEU A 65 -6.32 -13.17 -7.16
CA LEU A 65 -6.46 -14.52 -7.72
C LEU A 65 -5.32 -14.90 -8.68
N LEU A 66 -4.62 -13.93 -9.30
CA LEU A 66 -3.41 -14.23 -10.09
C LEU A 66 -2.32 -14.85 -9.22
N ALA A 67 -2.19 -14.39 -7.97
CA ALA A 67 -1.25 -14.95 -7.00
C ALA A 67 -1.66 -16.37 -6.58
N GLU A 68 -2.93 -16.57 -6.22
CA GLU A 68 -3.46 -17.88 -5.77
C GLU A 68 -3.32 -18.93 -6.88
N LEU A 69 -3.65 -18.55 -8.12
CA LEU A 69 -3.58 -19.43 -9.29
C LEU A 69 -2.17 -19.52 -9.90
N LYS A 70 -1.21 -18.73 -9.39
CA LYS A 70 0.16 -18.61 -9.94
C LYS A 70 0.16 -18.39 -11.46
N TYR A 71 -0.72 -17.51 -11.92
CA TYR A 71 -1.03 -17.36 -13.34
C TYR A 71 0.01 -16.49 -14.06
N SER A 72 1.15 -17.10 -14.42
CA SER A 72 2.29 -16.40 -15.03
C SER A 72 2.04 -15.67 -16.36
N PRO A 73 1.05 -16.02 -17.21
CA PRO A 73 0.75 -15.22 -18.39
C PRO A 73 0.35 -13.77 -18.08
N ALA A 74 -0.08 -13.47 -16.85
CA ALA A 74 -0.43 -12.11 -16.43
C ALA A 74 0.75 -11.25 -15.98
N LEU A 75 1.97 -11.79 -15.87
CA LEU A 75 3.12 -11.09 -15.32
C LEU A 75 3.31 -9.69 -15.91
N GLU A 76 3.26 -9.57 -17.24
CA GLU A 76 3.44 -8.27 -17.90
C GLU A 76 2.35 -7.26 -17.49
N LYS A 77 1.08 -7.70 -17.42
CA LYS A 77 -0.04 -6.85 -17.02
C LYS A 77 0.01 -6.48 -15.55
N CYS A 78 0.40 -7.42 -14.67
CA CYS A 78 0.66 -7.12 -13.27
C CYS A 78 1.72 -6.02 -13.12
N LEU A 79 2.88 -6.18 -13.76
CA LEU A 79 3.94 -5.18 -13.66
C LEU A 79 3.51 -3.81 -14.22
N GLN A 80 2.69 -3.77 -15.26
CA GLN A 80 2.15 -2.52 -15.79
C GLN A 80 1.14 -1.86 -14.84
N LEU A 81 0.26 -2.64 -14.20
CA LEU A 81 -0.70 -2.14 -13.21
C LEU A 81 0.01 -1.55 -11.99
N PHE A 82 0.99 -2.28 -11.44
CA PHE A 82 1.74 -1.85 -10.26
C PHE A 82 2.88 -0.89 -10.61
N ALA A 83 3.06 -0.45 -11.86
CA ALA A 83 4.00 0.62 -12.21
C ALA A 83 3.44 2.03 -11.92
N ARG A 84 2.15 2.13 -11.57
CA ARG A 84 1.46 3.41 -11.29
C ARG A 84 1.96 4.04 -9.98
N SER A 85 1.51 5.26 -9.71
CA SER A 85 1.76 5.89 -8.41
C SER A 85 1.03 5.06 -7.34
N ASP A 86 1.74 4.74 -6.27
CA ASP A 86 1.27 3.88 -5.16
C ASP A 86 1.34 4.58 -3.80
N THR A 87 1.56 5.90 -3.80
CA THR A 87 1.52 6.72 -2.58
C THR A 87 0.10 6.87 -2.05
N PHE A 88 -0.03 7.33 -0.80
CA PHE A 88 -1.30 7.65 -0.16
C PHE A 88 -2.23 8.49 -1.06
N LEU A 89 -3.52 8.13 -1.11
CA LEU A 89 -4.57 8.74 -1.96
C LEU A 89 -4.31 8.62 -3.46
N SER A 90 -3.42 7.71 -3.88
CA SER A 90 -3.31 7.37 -5.29
C SER A 90 -4.49 6.49 -5.72
N PRO A 91 -4.91 6.53 -6.98
CA PRO A 91 -5.96 5.63 -7.46
C PRO A 91 -5.62 4.15 -7.29
N LEU A 92 -4.34 3.77 -7.30
CA LEU A 92 -3.93 2.39 -7.07
C LEU A 92 -4.14 1.99 -5.61
N GLU A 93 -3.77 2.87 -4.69
CA GLU A 93 -4.05 2.70 -3.25
C GLU A 93 -5.54 2.68 -2.96
N GLY A 94 -6.36 3.48 -3.66
CA GLY A 94 -7.82 3.41 -3.54
C GLY A 94 -8.44 2.06 -3.95
N VAL A 95 -7.78 1.28 -4.82
CA VAL A 95 -8.25 -0.06 -5.21
C VAL A 95 -7.75 -1.15 -4.26
N PHE A 96 -6.49 -1.05 -3.82
CA PHE A 96 -5.81 -2.14 -3.11
C PHE A 96 -5.69 -1.93 -1.61
N GLY A 97 -5.82 -0.70 -1.09
CA GLY A 97 -5.63 -0.38 0.33
C GLY A 97 -4.34 -1.00 0.87
N ASP A 98 -4.42 -1.61 2.05
CA ASP A 98 -3.29 -2.27 2.71
C ASP A 98 -2.74 -3.47 1.92
N ALA A 99 -3.57 -4.14 1.10
CA ALA A 99 -3.10 -5.22 0.24
C ALA A 99 -2.03 -4.76 -0.75
N LEU A 100 -1.93 -3.45 -1.03
CA LEU A 100 -0.90 -2.88 -1.87
C LEU A 100 0.51 -3.11 -1.31
N THR A 101 0.70 -3.01 0.01
CA THR A 101 1.99 -3.26 0.66
C THR A 101 2.10 -4.69 1.16
N GLU A 102 1.02 -5.26 1.69
CA GLU A 102 1.04 -6.57 2.36
C GLU A 102 0.99 -7.76 1.38
N LEU A 103 0.26 -7.65 0.25
CA LEU A 103 0.02 -8.79 -0.66
C LEU A 103 0.73 -8.68 -2.01
N THR A 104 1.17 -7.49 -2.40
CA THR A 104 1.97 -7.30 -3.64
C THR A 104 3.26 -8.13 -3.68
N PRO A 105 4.03 -8.31 -2.57
CA PRO A 105 5.22 -9.16 -2.59
C PRO A 105 4.85 -10.62 -2.92
N THR A 106 3.79 -11.14 -2.28
CA THR A 106 3.22 -12.47 -2.55
C THR A 106 2.73 -12.60 -3.99
N LEU A 107 2.03 -11.59 -4.51
CA LEU A 107 1.57 -11.55 -5.91
C LEU A 107 2.74 -11.66 -6.88
N PHE A 108 3.77 -10.82 -6.72
CA PHE A 108 4.93 -10.83 -7.60
C PHE A 108 5.69 -12.14 -7.51
N TYR A 109 5.92 -12.67 -6.30
CA TYR A 109 6.59 -13.95 -6.11
C TYR A 109 5.85 -15.11 -6.80
N ASN A 110 4.52 -15.14 -6.71
CA ASN A 110 3.72 -16.23 -7.25
C ASN A 110 3.48 -16.14 -8.77
N VAL A 111 3.40 -14.94 -9.35
CA VAL A 111 3.13 -14.73 -10.78
C VAL A 111 4.40 -14.76 -11.63
N VAL A 112 5.57 -14.42 -11.08
CA VAL A 112 6.81 -14.27 -11.86
C VAL A 112 7.33 -15.58 -12.46
N ASP A 113 6.98 -16.75 -11.91
CA ASP A 113 7.36 -18.09 -12.43
C ASP A 113 8.86 -18.19 -12.77
N GLY A 114 9.71 -17.76 -11.83
CA GLY A 114 11.17 -17.78 -11.98
C GLY A 114 11.76 -16.76 -12.96
N ASN A 115 10.96 -15.90 -13.58
CA ASN A 115 11.45 -14.79 -14.41
C ASN A 115 11.96 -13.60 -13.58
N THR A 116 12.96 -13.86 -12.71
CA THR A 116 13.60 -12.86 -11.83
C THR A 116 14.02 -11.61 -12.61
N GLN A 117 14.48 -11.77 -13.85
CA GLN A 117 14.94 -10.65 -14.66
C GLN A 117 13.84 -9.63 -14.98
N ALA A 118 12.57 -10.04 -15.06
CA ALA A 118 11.44 -9.15 -15.24
C ALA A 118 11.26 -8.23 -14.01
N LEU A 119 11.27 -8.80 -12.80
CA LEU A 119 11.21 -8.02 -11.55
C LEU A 119 12.41 -7.08 -11.43
N CYS A 120 13.62 -7.57 -11.70
CA CYS A 120 14.84 -6.76 -11.66
C CYS A 120 14.83 -5.58 -12.64
N ASN A 121 14.16 -5.73 -13.80
CA ASN A 121 13.99 -4.65 -14.76
C ASN A 121 12.93 -3.65 -14.30
N TYR A 122 11.81 -4.13 -13.77
CA TYR A 122 10.76 -3.30 -13.18
C TYR A 122 11.31 -2.42 -12.03
N ILE A 123 12.08 -3.00 -11.10
CA ILE A 123 12.66 -2.27 -9.96
C ILE A 123 13.46 -1.01 -10.37
N VAL A 124 14.22 -1.09 -11.47
CA VAL A 124 15.07 0.04 -11.92
C VAL A 124 14.42 0.90 -13.01
N ASP A 125 13.21 0.57 -13.44
CA ASP A 125 12.53 1.32 -14.49
C ASP A 125 12.04 2.70 -13.98
N GLY A 126 11.78 3.63 -14.89
CA GLY A 126 11.52 5.04 -14.59
C GLY A 126 10.12 5.37 -14.01
N HIS A 127 9.37 4.37 -13.55
CA HIS A 127 8.02 4.55 -13.04
C HIS A 127 7.97 4.99 -11.57
N GLN A 128 6.77 5.41 -11.12
CA GLN A 128 6.57 6.13 -9.85
C GLN A 128 6.35 5.22 -8.63
N ALA A 129 6.01 3.95 -8.86
CA ALA A 129 5.71 3.01 -7.78
C ALA A 129 6.88 2.86 -6.80
N MET A 130 6.73 3.37 -5.59
CA MET A 130 7.72 3.31 -4.52
C MET A 130 7.60 2.00 -3.75
N TYR A 131 6.41 1.70 -3.24
CA TYR A 131 6.12 0.52 -2.44
C TYR A 131 6.15 -0.74 -3.28
N CYS A 132 5.56 -0.73 -4.46
CA CYS A 132 5.54 -1.91 -5.33
C CYS A 132 6.97 -2.29 -5.80
N LYS A 133 7.88 -1.31 -5.95
CA LYS A 133 9.30 -1.61 -6.21
C LYS A 133 9.97 -2.28 -5.01
N ALA A 134 9.64 -1.90 -3.78
CA ALA A 134 10.11 -2.62 -2.60
C ALA A 134 9.52 -4.04 -2.53
N SER A 135 8.22 -4.21 -2.82
CA SER A 135 7.59 -5.53 -2.92
C SER A 135 8.25 -6.42 -3.98
N ALA A 136 8.72 -5.84 -5.09
CA ALA A 136 9.48 -6.58 -6.11
C ALA A 136 10.88 -6.97 -5.63
N ILE A 137 11.54 -6.15 -4.79
CA ILE A 137 12.81 -6.52 -4.13
C ILE A 137 12.56 -7.72 -3.23
N GLU A 138 11.58 -7.64 -2.34
CA GLU A 138 11.20 -8.73 -1.41
C GLU A 138 10.90 -10.02 -2.16
N ALA A 139 10.13 -9.96 -3.27
CA ALA A 139 9.87 -11.13 -4.12
C ALA A 139 11.14 -11.77 -4.70
N VAL A 140 12.15 -10.97 -5.08
CA VAL A 140 13.45 -11.51 -5.56
C VAL A 140 14.26 -12.13 -4.41
N PHE A 141 14.22 -11.56 -3.22
CA PHE A 141 14.86 -12.14 -2.03
C PHE A 141 14.18 -13.45 -1.62
N ALA A 142 12.85 -13.54 -1.66
CA ALA A 142 12.13 -14.79 -1.46
C ALA A 142 12.44 -15.84 -2.53
N GLN A 143 12.71 -15.45 -3.79
CA GLN A 143 13.22 -16.40 -4.80
C GLN A 143 14.58 -16.98 -4.41
N PHE A 144 15.45 -16.20 -3.77
CA PHE A 144 16.71 -16.71 -3.22
C PHE A 144 16.47 -17.63 -2.02
N GLU A 145 15.56 -17.27 -1.11
CA GLU A 145 15.16 -18.13 0.01
C GLU A 145 14.65 -19.50 -0.45
N ALA A 146 13.82 -19.52 -1.49
CA ALA A 146 13.28 -20.72 -2.10
C ALA A 146 14.28 -21.50 -2.97
N GLY A 147 15.50 -20.99 -3.17
CA GLY A 147 16.53 -21.60 -4.02
C GLY A 147 16.25 -21.53 -5.53
N ILE A 148 15.36 -20.63 -5.96
CA ILE A 148 15.06 -20.38 -7.39
C ILE A 148 16.23 -19.66 -8.06
N ILE A 149 16.88 -18.74 -7.35
CA ILE A 149 18.12 -18.10 -7.75
C ILE A 149 19.22 -18.38 -6.73
N ASP A 150 20.47 -18.32 -7.17
CA ASP A 150 21.63 -18.44 -6.29
C ASP A 150 22.15 -17.07 -5.81
N GLU A 151 23.07 -17.12 -4.86
CA GLU A 151 23.69 -15.92 -4.27
C GLU A 151 24.45 -15.08 -5.30
N PHE A 152 25.00 -15.70 -6.35
CA PHE A 152 25.71 -14.99 -7.42
C PHE A 152 24.74 -14.11 -8.23
N VAL A 153 23.59 -14.67 -8.59
CA VAL A 153 22.51 -13.94 -9.29
C VAL A 153 21.96 -12.82 -8.41
N LEU A 154 21.63 -13.13 -7.14
CA LEU A 154 21.12 -12.12 -6.21
C LEU A 154 22.12 -10.97 -6.03
N SER A 155 23.39 -11.29 -5.76
CA SER A 155 24.45 -10.29 -5.56
C SER A 155 24.66 -9.38 -6.78
N ALA A 156 24.55 -9.93 -7.99
CA ALA A 156 24.62 -9.14 -9.21
C ALA A 156 23.46 -8.12 -9.30
N HIS A 157 22.25 -8.52 -8.89
CA HIS A 157 21.09 -7.62 -8.87
C HIS A 157 21.17 -6.58 -7.76
N VAL A 158 21.55 -6.96 -6.53
CA VAL A 158 21.78 -6.02 -5.42
C VAL A 158 22.81 -4.94 -5.83
N THR A 159 23.92 -5.34 -6.45
CA THR A 159 24.93 -4.40 -6.95
C THR A 159 24.36 -3.42 -7.99
N ARG A 160 23.53 -3.92 -8.92
CA ARG A 160 22.85 -3.10 -9.94
C ARG A 160 21.91 -2.09 -9.28
N TRP A 161 21.14 -2.51 -8.29
CA TRP A 161 20.15 -1.67 -7.61
C TRP A 161 20.80 -0.60 -6.75
N ILE A 162 21.83 -0.93 -5.96
CA ILE A 162 22.61 0.06 -5.20
C ILE A 162 23.15 1.14 -6.16
N THR A 163 23.71 0.72 -7.30
CA THR A 163 24.23 1.65 -8.32
C THR A 163 23.12 2.54 -8.90
N ALA A 164 21.95 1.97 -9.21
CA ALA A 164 20.83 2.71 -9.78
C ALA A 164 20.25 3.74 -8.79
N PHE A 165 19.96 3.34 -7.55
CA PHE A 165 19.32 4.19 -6.55
C PHE A 165 20.25 5.32 -6.09
N SER A 166 21.55 5.03 -5.90
CA SER A 166 22.52 6.04 -5.48
C SER A 166 22.91 7.04 -6.58
N ALA A 167 22.70 6.69 -7.86
CA ALA A 167 23.01 7.59 -8.98
C ALA A 167 21.98 8.72 -9.15
N LEU A 168 20.75 8.53 -8.67
CA LEU A 168 19.64 9.48 -8.82
C LEU A 168 18.92 9.68 -7.47
N PRO A 169 19.47 10.48 -6.53
CA PRO A 169 18.83 10.69 -5.24
C PRO A 169 17.41 11.27 -5.38
N SER A 170 16.44 10.62 -4.74
CA SER A 170 15.03 11.02 -4.64
C SER A 170 14.44 10.37 -3.39
N SER A 171 13.28 10.84 -2.92
CA SER A 171 12.59 10.18 -1.79
C SER A 171 12.34 8.69 -2.10
N THR A 172 11.89 8.38 -3.31
CA THR A 172 11.70 7.00 -3.78
C THR A 172 12.99 6.19 -3.72
N ASN A 173 14.10 6.71 -4.23
CA ASN A 173 15.36 5.95 -4.25
C ASN A 173 16.00 5.85 -2.87
N SER A 174 15.78 6.82 -1.99
CA SER A 174 16.18 6.74 -0.58
C SER A 174 15.39 5.67 0.17
N PHE A 175 14.07 5.64 -0.03
CA PHE A 175 13.19 4.58 0.47
C PHE A 175 13.63 3.20 -0.04
N LEU A 176 13.88 3.06 -1.35
CA LEU A 176 14.30 1.79 -1.95
C LEU A 176 15.70 1.36 -1.52
N LEU A 177 16.61 2.30 -1.27
CA LEU A 177 17.93 1.99 -0.72
C LEU A 177 17.82 1.51 0.73
N SER A 178 16.93 2.10 1.53
CA SER A 178 16.59 1.64 2.88
C SER A 178 15.98 0.22 2.85
N ALA A 179 14.96 -0.01 2.03
CA ALA A 179 14.34 -1.33 1.87
C ALA A 179 15.36 -2.39 1.42
N LEU A 180 16.24 -2.05 0.48
CA LEU A 180 17.27 -2.98 0.02
C LEU A 180 18.31 -3.30 1.10
N ALA A 181 18.70 -2.31 1.92
CA ALA A 181 19.63 -2.54 3.02
C ALA A 181 19.02 -3.46 4.07
N ASP A 182 17.75 -3.24 4.42
CA ASP A 182 16.99 -4.08 5.34
C ASP A 182 16.94 -5.54 4.84
N SER A 183 16.56 -5.77 3.58
CA SER A 183 16.58 -7.12 2.99
C SER A 183 18.00 -7.74 2.98
N CYS A 184 19.05 -6.96 2.72
CA CYS A 184 20.42 -7.48 2.75
C CYS A 184 20.85 -7.91 4.17
N ILE A 185 20.38 -7.21 5.21
CA ILE A 185 20.62 -7.56 6.61
C ILE A 185 19.81 -8.80 6.99
N GLU A 186 18.53 -8.83 6.63
CA GLU A 186 17.62 -9.97 6.84
C GLU A 186 18.18 -11.25 6.21
N TYR A 187 18.88 -11.15 5.08
CA TYR A 187 19.46 -12.29 4.38
C TYR A 187 20.95 -12.52 4.62
N GLU A 188 21.57 -11.77 5.55
CA GLU A 188 22.99 -11.91 5.93
C GLU A 188 23.96 -11.80 4.74
N LEU A 189 23.68 -10.88 3.80
CA LEU A 189 24.56 -10.62 2.67
C LEU A 189 25.76 -9.74 3.08
N ASP A 190 26.60 -10.28 3.96
CA ASP A 190 27.69 -9.56 4.65
C ASP A 190 28.70 -8.88 3.73
N ASP A 191 28.86 -9.39 2.50
CA ASP A 191 29.73 -8.78 1.49
C ASP A 191 29.29 -7.34 1.12
N PHE A 192 28.00 -7.01 1.29
CA PHE A 192 27.48 -5.66 1.04
C PHE A 192 27.57 -4.71 2.25
N LYS A 193 27.89 -5.21 3.45
CA LYS A 193 27.89 -4.41 4.69
C LYS A 193 28.72 -3.13 4.56
N SER A 194 29.96 -3.28 4.09
CA SER A 194 30.88 -2.15 3.92
C SER A 194 30.37 -1.11 2.92
N GLN A 195 29.67 -1.54 1.88
CA GLN A 195 29.09 -0.68 0.86
C GLN A 195 27.95 0.14 1.45
N PHE A 196 27.00 -0.48 2.15
CA PHE A 196 25.88 0.24 2.78
C PHE A 196 26.35 1.19 3.88
N ILE A 197 27.33 0.81 4.71
CA ILE A 197 27.94 1.73 5.69
C ILE A 197 28.52 2.97 5.01
N SER A 198 29.18 2.81 3.85
CA SER A 198 29.72 3.95 3.08
C SER A 198 28.65 4.87 2.48
N LEU A 199 27.42 4.38 2.35
CA LEU A 199 26.28 5.17 1.87
C LEU A 199 25.62 5.97 3.01
N CYS A 200 25.77 5.55 4.27
CA CYS A 200 25.30 6.29 5.43
C CYS A 200 25.94 7.69 5.48
N ASP A 201 27.24 7.78 5.19
CA ASP A 201 27.99 9.05 5.15
C ASP A 201 27.48 10.05 4.09
N LYS A 202 26.61 9.61 3.17
CA LYS A 202 26.07 10.41 2.07
C LYS A 202 24.62 10.85 2.29
N ASP A 203 24.02 10.51 3.43
CA ASP A 203 22.64 10.89 3.78
C ASP A 203 21.61 10.45 2.71
N LEU A 204 21.77 9.23 2.20
CA LEU A 204 20.96 8.68 1.11
C LEU A 204 19.80 7.79 1.57
N PHE A 205 19.72 7.45 2.85
CA PHE A 205 18.69 6.58 3.40
C PHE A 205 17.45 7.38 3.79
N ASP A 206 16.30 6.73 3.68
CA ASP A 206 15.08 7.18 4.35
C ASP A 206 15.12 6.75 5.82
N GLU A 207 15.44 7.73 6.69
CA GLU A 207 15.51 7.55 8.15
C GLU A 207 14.14 7.38 8.80
N ASP A 208 13.04 7.76 8.17
CA ASP A 208 11.71 7.52 8.74
C ASP A 208 11.32 6.04 8.59
N ARG A 209 11.81 5.39 7.52
CA ARG A 209 11.67 3.95 7.31
C ARG A 209 12.69 3.12 8.09
N PHE A 210 13.98 3.42 7.93
CA PHE A 210 15.07 2.53 8.37
C PHE A 210 16.25 3.35 8.86
N LYS A 211 16.64 3.17 10.13
CA LYS A 211 17.67 4.01 10.75
C LYS A 211 19.05 3.61 10.25
N GLN A 212 19.92 4.57 9.98
CA GLN A 212 21.31 4.27 9.64
C GLN A 212 22.04 3.48 10.74
N ASP A 213 21.59 3.56 11.99
CA ASP A 213 22.15 2.78 13.08
C ASP A 213 21.84 1.28 12.94
N GLU A 214 20.74 0.90 12.29
CA GLU A 214 20.43 -0.49 11.92
C GLU A 214 21.40 -0.99 10.85
N VAL A 215 21.70 -0.17 9.84
CA VAL A 215 22.74 -0.46 8.84
C VAL A 215 24.11 -0.68 9.49
N LYS A 216 24.49 0.18 10.45
CA LYS A 216 25.77 0.07 11.16
C LYS A 216 25.81 -1.15 12.07
N ALA A 217 24.71 -1.47 12.74
CA ALA A 217 24.59 -2.65 13.59
C ALA A 217 24.72 -3.92 12.75
N TRP A 218 24.06 -3.97 11.59
CA TRP A 218 24.04 -5.11 10.67
C TRP A 218 23.76 -6.42 11.43
N ASN A 219 22.62 -6.44 12.12
CA ASN A 219 22.25 -7.52 13.03
C ASN A 219 20.87 -8.06 12.65
N ARG A 220 20.73 -9.37 12.71
CA ARG A 220 19.57 -10.15 12.30
C ARG A 220 19.04 -11.07 13.41
N ALA A 221 19.47 -10.87 14.64
CA ALA A 221 19.26 -11.85 15.70
C ALA A 221 17.76 -12.14 15.96
N GLY A 222 17.29 -13.29 15.50
CA GLY A 222 15.97 -13.86 15.83
C GLY A 222 14.85 -13.58 14.84
N THR A 223 15.11 -12.91 13.71
CA THR A 223 14.06 -12.59 12.73
C THR A 223 13.95 -13.67 11.64
N PRO A 224 12.78 -14.32 11.47
CA PRO A 224 12.53 -15.22 10.36
C PRO A 224 12.60 -14.47 9.02
N LYS A 225 12.96 -15.18 7.94
CA LYS A 225 12.95 -14.60 6.59
C LYS A 225 11.54 -14.47 6.03
N LEU A 226 11.36 -13.71 4.95
CA LEU A 226 10.10 -13.48 4.24
C LEU A 226 9.19 -14.72 4.03
N ILE A 227 9.70 -15.87 3.58
CA ILE A 227 8.86 -17.08 3.42
C ILE A 227 8.68 -17.78 4.78
N GLU A 228 9.72 -17.86 5.60
CA GLU A 228 9.66 -18.45 6.94
C GLU A 228 8.66 -17.74 7.86
N SER A 229 8.49 -16.42 7.72
CA SER A 229 7.57 -15.57 8.48
C SER A 229 6.16 -15.54 7.92
N ASP A 230 5.92 -16.16 6.76
CA ASP A 230 4.68 -16.10 5.97
C ASP A 230 4.32 -14.69 5.43
N MET A 231 5.27 -13.73 5.48
CA MET A 231 5.14 -12.44 4.79
C MET A 231 5.03 -12.62 3.27
N ILE A 232 5.71 -13.64 2.73
CA ILE A 232 5.51 -14.09 1.35
C ILE A 232 4.89 -15.50 1.34
N GLN A 233 3.61 -15.56 0.98
CA GLN A 233 2.83 -16.79 0.99
C GLN A 233 3.05 -17.58 -0.31
N THR A 234 3.92 -18.60 -0.26
CA THR A 234 4.17 -19.46 -1.43
C THR A 234 2.98 -20.34 -1.82
N GLN A 235 2.03 -20.54 -0.91
CA GLN A 235 0.75 -21.22 -1.14
C GLN A 235 -0.40 -20.28 -0.74
N PHE A 236 -0.41 -19.10 -1.35
CA PHE A 236 -1.40 -18.06 -1.09
C PHE A 236 -2.83 -18.56 -1.32
N ASN A 237 -3.73 -18.25 -0.38
CA ASN A 237 -5.16 -18.52 -0.50
C ASN A 237 -5.93 -17.25 -0.16
N LEU A 238 -6.50 -16.61 -1.18
CA LEU A 238 -7.10 -15.28 -1.06
C LEU A 238 -8.17 -15.24 0.03
N VAL A 239 -9.07 -16.22 0.04
CA VAL A 239 -10.19 -16.22 1.01
C VAL A 239 -9.67 -16.40 2.43
N ALA A 240 -8.75 -17.34 2.65
CA ALA A 240 -8.19 -17.57 3.98
C ALA A 240 -7.41 -16.34 4.49
N THR A 241 -6.60 -15.72 3.63
CA THR A 241 -5.82 -14.54 4.00
C THR A 241 -6.73 -13.36 4.36
N LEU A 242 -7.70 -13.03 3.51
CA LEU A 242 -8.62 -11.91 3.78
C LEU A 242 -9.56 -12.20 4.97
N SER A 243 -9.94 -13.46 5.20
CA SER A 243 -10.72 -13.82 6.40
C SER A 243 -9.92 -13.65 7.68
N ALA A 244 -8.62 -13.97 7.67
CA ALA A 244 -7.77 -13.74 8.84
C ALA A 244 -7.66 -12.24 9.18
N TRP A 245 -7.52 -11.38 8.16
CA TRP A 245 -7.49 -9.93 8.37
C TRP A 245 -8.80 -9.39 8.96
N ALA A 246 -9.94 -9.85 8.44
CA ALA A 246 -11.24 -9.45 8.97
C ALA A 246 -11.48 -9.93 10.42
N GLU A 247 -10.84 -11.02 10.84
CA GLU A 247 -10.89 -11.51 12.23
C GLU A 247 -10.00 -10.64 13.13
N ASP A 248 -8.77 -10.32 12.72
CA ASP A 248 -7.83 -9.47 13.48
C ASP A 248 -8.41 -8.06 13.70
N ASP A 249 -8.99 -7.43 12.67
CA ASP A 249 -9.65 -6.12 12.78
C ASP A 249 -10.81 -6.12 13.80
N SER A 250 -11.49 -7.25 13.95
CA SER A 250 -12.60 -7.41 14.89
C SER A 250 -12.15 -7.59 16.35
N GLU A 251 -10.89 -8.01 16.56
CA GLU A 251 -10.29 -8.11 17.89
C GLU A 251 -9.77 -6.73 18.35
N ASP A 252 -9.21 -5.91 17.45
CA ASP A 252 -8.69 -4.56 17.74
C ASP A 252 -9.80 -3.54 18.09
N GLU A 253 -10.99 -3.63 17.47
CA GLU A 253 -12.14 -2.79 17.84
C GLU A 253 -12.60 -3.01 19.30
N SER A 254 -12.24 -4.14 19.92
CA SER A 254 -12.59 -4.44 21.31
C SER A 254 -11.61 -3.89 22.35
N GLU A 255 -10.38 -3.56 21.93
CA GLU A 255 -9.33 -3.00 22.81
C GLU A 255 -9.08 -1.49 22.61
N GLU A 256 -9.40 -0.91 21.43
CA GLU A 256 -9.15 0.52 21.16
C GLU A 256 -10.12 1.51 21.81
N VAL A 257 -11.31 1.07 22.26
CA VAL A 257 -12.28 1.97 22.91
C VAL A 257 -11.83 2.37 24.33
N ASP A 258 -10.93 1.61 24.97
CA ASP A 258 -10.43 1.91 26.33
C ASP A 258 -9.07 2.64 26.34
N SER A 259 -8.30 2.62 25.25
CA SER A 259 -6.92 3.14 25.20
C SER A 259 -6.78 4.53 24.59
N LEU A 260 -7.69 4.95 23.69
CA LEU A 260 -7.63 6.28 23.04
C LEU A 260 -8.10 7.47 23.89
N VAL A 261 -8.49 7.24 25.16
CA VAL A 261 -8.88 8.34 26.07
C VAL A 261 -7.71 8.82 26.95
N ASN A 262 -6.60 8.08 27.05
CA ASN A 262 -5.68 8.26 28.19
C ASN A 262 -4.29 8.86 27.93
N GLU A 263 -3.78 9.01 26.70
CA GLU A 263 -2.37 9.44 26.56
C GLU A 263 -2.09 10.84 25.99
N ASP A 264 -3.03 11.53 25.33
CA ASP A 264 -2.74 12.85 24.73
C ASP A 264 -3.67 14.01 25.12
N LEU A 265 -4.59 13.83 26.07
CA LEU A 265 -5.54 14.87 26.52
C LEU A 265 -5.35 15.36 27.96
N GLU A 266 -4.31 14.90 28.68
CA GLU A 266 -4.08 15.28 30.08
C GLU A 266 -3.83 16.78 30.30
N ASP A 267 -3.53 17.57 29.26
CA ASP A 267 -3.18 18.99 29.38
C ASP A 267 -4.33 19.98 29.08
N PHE A 268 -5.56 19.50 28.83
CA PHE A 268 -6.73 20.37 28.59
C PHE A 268 -7.77 20.26 29.71
N GLU A 269 -7.49 20.87 30.86
CA GLU A 269 -8.45 21.02 31.97
C GLU A 269 -9.74 21.74 31.48
N GLY A 270 -10.77 20.96 31.17
CA GLY A 270 -12.08 21.45 30.74
C GLY A 270 -12.74 20.66 29.61
N PHE A 271 -12.02 19.74 28.96
CA PHE A 271 -12.56 18.92 27.87
C PHE A 271 -13.67 17.95 28.36
N ASP A 272 -13.46 17.28 29.49
CA ASP A 272 -14.47 16.44 30.13
C ASP A 272 -15.75 17.19 30.49
N SER A 273 -15.62 18.46 30.90
CA SER A 273 -16.78 19.30 31.20
C SER A 273 -17.53 19.75 29.94
N LEU A 274 -16.90 19.72 28.76
CA LEU A 274 -17.53 20.03 27.48
C LEU A 274 -18.24 18.81 26.87
N MET A 275 -17.70 17.61 27.11
CA MET A 275 -18.16 16.33 26.56
C MET A 275 -19.12 15.56 27.49
N GLY A 276 -19.13 15.86 28.79
CA GLY A 276 -20.02 15.23 29.76
C GLY A 276 -21.51 15.54 29.55
N GLU A 277 -22.39 14.78 30.21
CA GLU A 277 -23.85 14.91 30.12
C GLU A 277 -24.32 16.34 30.44
N GLY A 278 -24.82 17.06 29.44
CA GLY A 278 -25.23 18.47 29.53
C GLY A 278 -24.15 19.50 29.16
N GLY A 279 -22.98 19.04 28.70
CA GLY A 279 -21.89 19.88 28.17
C GLY A 279 -22.20 20.48 26.79
N LEU A 280 -21.46 21.54 26.45
CA LEU A 280 -21.71 22.34 25.23
C LEU A 280 -21.58 21.51 23.93
N LEU A 281 -20.72 20.49 23.92
CA LEU A 281 -20.45 19.65 22.75
C LEU A 281 -21.25 18.34 22.73
N ALA A 282 -21.84 17.94 23.85
CA ALA A 282 -22.54 16.65 23.99
C ALA A 282 -23.69 16.49 22.96
N ASN A 283 -24.34 17.59 22.58
CA ASN A 283 -25.45 17.58 21.61
C ASN A 283 -25.03 17.92 20.18
N ILE A 284 -23.82 18.47 19.97
CA ILE A 284 -23.40 18.97 18.65
C ILE A 284 -22.79 17.85 17.80
N LEU A 285 -22.14 16.85 18.41
CA LEU A 285 -21.44 15.79 17.67
C LEU A 285 -22.35 14.64 17.21
N TYR A 286 -23.53 14.48 17.83
CA TYR A 286 -24.39 13.31 17.62
C TYR A 286 -25.79 13.63 17.08
N ASP A 287 -26.10 14.90 16.81
CA ASP A 287 -27.37 15.31 16.20
C ASP A 287 -27.14 16.26 15.01
N GLU A 288 -27.29 15.70 13.80
CA GLU A 288 -27.17 16.45 12.55
C GLU A 288 -28.08 17.69 12.50
N ASN A 289 -29.25 17.67 13.16
CA ASN A 289 -30.16 18.82 13.18
C ASN A 289 -29.60 19.98 14.01
N THR A 290 -28.89 19.68 15.11
CA THR A 290 -28.26 20.69 15.97
C THR A 290 -27.10 21.40 15.27
N ILE A 291 -26.36 20.69 14.41
CA ILE A 291 -25.30 21.28 13.57
C ILE A 291 -25.89 22.25 12.55
N ILE A 292 -27.00 21.86 11.89
CA ILE A 292 -27.65 22.69 10.88
C ILE A 292 -28.26 23.95 11.51
N GLU A 293 -28.97 23.84 12.63
CA GLU A 293 -29.63 24.96 13.30
C GLU A 293 -28.64 26.01 13.85
N ASN A 294 -27.43 25.60 14.25
CA ASN A 294 -26.42 26.49 14.81
C ASN A 294 -25.32 26.87 13.80
N SER A 295 -25.38 26.38 12.57
CA SER A 295 -24.46 26.78 11.50
C SER A 295 -24.72 28.21 11.06
N VAL A 296 -23.65 28.99 10.90
CA VAL A 296 -23.75 30.35 10.36
C VAL A 296 -23.69 30.26 8.83
N PRO A 297 -24.70 30.79 8.08
CA PRO A 297 -24.68 30.76 6.62
C PRO A 297 -23.41 31.44 6.08
N VAL A 298 -22.72 30.78 5.15
CA VAL A 298 -21.47 31.26 4.53
C VAL A 298 -21.58 32.69 3.97
N SER A 299 -22.79 33.16 3.66
CA SER A 299 -23.06 34.52 3.18
C SER A 299 -22.83 35.65 4.20
N SER A 300 -22.60 35.36 5.49
CA SER A 300 -22.34 36.38 6.52
C SER A 300 -20.86 36.55 6.90
N LEU A 301 -19.95 35.81 6.28
CA LEU A 301 -18.51 36.04 6.46
C LEU A 301 -18.09 37.33 5.73
N PRO A 302 -17.28 38.21 6.36
CA PRO A 302 -16.77 39.40 5.69
C PRO A 302 -16.06 39.01 4.41
N THR A 303 -16.46 39.62 3.29
CA THR A 303 -15.84 39.32 1.99
C THR A 303 -14.38 39.72 2.06
N ALA A 304 -13.47 38.73 2.05
CA ALA A 304 -12.04 38.99 2.10
C ALA A 304 -11.63 39.91 0.93
N GLY A 305 -10.92 40.98 1.22
CA GLY A 305 -10.41 41.88 0.20
C GLY A 305 -9.44 41.14 -0.72
N ARG A 306 -9.36 41.53 -2.00
CA ARG A 306 -8.52 40.85 -3.02
C ARG A 306 -7.06 40.61 -2.59
N ASN A 307 -6.51 41.45 -1.72
CA ASN A 307 -5.13 41.35 -1.25
C ASN A 307 -4.99 40.74 0.16
N ASP A 308 -6.09 40.42 0.84
CA ASP A 308 -6.09 39.83 2.18
C ASP A 308 -5.70 38.35 2.11
N PRO A 309 -5.26 37.76 3.24
CA PRO A 309 -5.05 36.31 3.33
C PRO A 309 -6.29 35.54 2.90
N CYS A 310 -6.10 34.47 2.13
CA CYS A 310 -7.19 33.69 1.59
C CYS A 310 -7.89 32.92 2.72
N PRO A 311 -9.22 33.00 2.84
CA PRO A 311 -9.95 32.36 3.94
C PRO A 311 -9.94 30.82 3.89
N CYS A 312 -9.42 30.20 2.81
CA CYS A 312 -9.22 28.76 2.73
C CYS A 312 -7.99 28.24 3.49
N GLY A 313 -7.29 29.09 4.25
CA GLY A 313 -6.13 28.69 5.06
C GLY A 313 -4.82 28.52 4.30
N SER A 314 -4.80 28.74 2.97
CA SER A 314 -3.61 28.50 2.13
C SER A 314 -2.41 29.44 2.38
N GLY A 315 -2.56 30.45 3.24
CA GLY A 315 -1.54 31.48 3.49
C GLY A 315 -1.27 32.46 2.32
N LYS A 316 -1.89 32.25 1.15
CA LYS A 316 -1.73 33.11 -0.04
C LYS A 316 -2.74 34.26 -0.03
N LYS A 317 -2.47 35.35 -0.77
CA LYS A 317 -3.46 36.43 -0.98
C LYS A 317 -4.68 35.89 -1.73
N TYR A 318 -5.90 36.34 -1.38
CA TYR A 318 -7.15 35.84 -1.95
C TYR A 318 -7.17 35.85 -3.48
N LYS A 319 -6.66 36.92 -4.12
CA LYS A 319 -6.52 37.02 -5.59
C LYS A 319 -5.60 36.00 -6.27
N LYS A 320 -4.76 35.31 -5.51
CA LYS A 320 -3.79 34.32 -6.01
C LYS A 320 -4.19 32.89 -5.65
N CYS A 321 -5.31 32.71 -4.95
CA CYS A 321 -5.75 31.42 -4.46
C CYS A 321 -7.15 31.08 -4.96
N CYS A 322 -8.18 31.62 -4.32
CA CYS A 322 -9.58 31.25 -4.58
C CYS A 322 -10.31 32.21 -5.53
N LEU A 323 -9.76 33.38 -5.83
CA LEU A 323 -10.31 34.31 -6.82
C LEU A 323 -9.63 34.05 -8.18
N ARG A 324 -9.98 32.95 -8.85
CA ARG A 324 -9.58 32.71 -10.25
C ARG A 324 -10.36 33.62 -11.19
#